data_AF-A0A971UG64-F1
#
_entry.id   AF-A0A971UG64-F1
#
_cell.length_a   1.000
_cell.length_b   1.000
_cell.length_c   1.000
_cell.angle_alpha   90.00
_cell.angle_beta   90.00
_cell.angle_gamma   90.00
#
_symmetry.space_group_name_H-M   'P 1'
#
loop_
_entity.id
_entity.type
_entity.pdbx_description
1 polymer ?
#
loop_
_entity_poly.entity_id
_entity_poly.type
_entity_poly.pdbx_seq_one_letter_code
_entity_poly.pdbx_strand_id
1 'polypeptide(L)'
;MNRVWRNISGWLLLGLLALAGCWRTADPIDARLAEIGYTPELLVAELEQRLTYTAPKAPRGELAKPSAAVAVEDADRGTDSERPDPHDFGVIVADAAQKIQAIQQRRENARRDILAETLALLDASSALDAETKRRVETALQQVESTSGK
;
A
#
# COMPACT_ATOMS: atom_id res chain seq x y z
N MET A 1 -32.92 33.69 56.90
CA MET A 1 -32.46 33.78 55.49
C MET A 1 -31.22 32.88 55.34
N ASN A 2 -31.36 31.57 55.47
CA ASN A 2 -31.91 30.56 54.53
C ASN A 2 -30.90 30.13 53.44
N ARG A 3 -30.18 29.06 53.76
CA ARG A 3 -29.98 27.85 52.94
C ARG A 3 -29.96 28.06 51.41
N VAL A 4 -28.82 28.49 50.84
CA VAL A 4 -28.58 28.35 49.38
C VAL A 4 -27.20 27.78 49.04
N TRP A 5 -26.24 27.77 49.97
CA TRP A 5 -24.84 27.46 49.66
C TRP A 5 -24.42 25.99 49.72
N ARG A 6 -25.37 25.04 49.85
CA ARG A 6 -25.04 23.61 50.08
C ARG A 6 -25.33 22.66 48.91
N ASN A 7 -25.69 23.17 47.73
CA ASN A 7 -26.12 22.33 46.60
C ASN A 7 -25.43 22.60 45.25
N ILE A 8 -24.50 23.56 45.16
CA ILE A 8 -23.85 23.89 43.88
C ILE A 8 -22.57 23.05 43.65
N SER A 9 -21.99 22.48 44.70
CA SER A 9 -20.72 21.74 44.62
C SER A 9 -20.85 20.31 44.07
N GLY A 10 -22.06 19.73 44.05
CA GLY A 10 -22.27 18.34 43.59
C GLY A 10 -22.45 18.19 42.08
N TRP A 11 -23.03 19.20 41.42
CA TRP A 11 -23.36 19.13 39.98
C TRP A 11 -22.20 19.55 39.06
N LEU A 12 -21.28 20.38 39.56
CA LEU A 12 -20.09 20.80 38.81
C LEU A 12 -19.02 19.70 38.72
N LEU A 13 -18.99 18.77 39.69
CA LEU A 13 -18.08 17.61 39.67
C LEU A 13 -18.62 16.43 38.84
N LEU A 14 -19.94 16.28 38.69
CA LEU A 14 -20.53 15.24 37.83
C LEU A 14 -20.52 15.61 36.34
N GLY A 15 -20.54 16.92 36.00
CA GLY A 15 -20.47 17.37 34.61
C GLY A 15 -19.08 17.25 33.96
N LEU A 16 -18.00 17.28 34.76
CA LEU A 16 -16.62 17.16 34.26
C LEU A 16 -16.19 15.71 34.00
N LEU A 17 -16.90 14.72 34.54
CA LEU A 17 -16.61 13.30 34.32
C LEU A 17 -17.23 12.72 33.03
N ALA A 18 -18.14 13.45 32.38
CA ALA A 18 -18.77 13.02 31.13
C ALA A 18 -17.95 13.37 29.86
N LEU A 19 -16.85 14.14 30.00
CA LEU A 19 -15.92 14.44 28.91
C LEU A 19 -14.71 13.49 28.87
N ALA A 20 -14.63 12.50 29.76
CA ALA A 20 -13.76 11.34 29.60
C ALA A 20 -14.38 10.38 28.57
N GLY A 21 -14.69 10.91 27.39
CA GLY A 21 -15.11 10.13 26.23
C GLY A 21 -14.01 9.11 25.94
N CYS A 22 -14.36 7.85 26.18
CA CYS A 22 -13.77 6.63 25.65
C CYS A 22 -12.43 6.85 24.96
N TRP A 23 -11.35 6.64 25.70
CA TRP A 23 -10.07 6.29 25.11
C TRP A 23 -10.30 5.00 24.33
N ARG A 24 -10.61 5.14 23.04
CA ARG A 24 -10.59 4.06 22.07
C ARG A 24 -9.14 3.66 21.93
N THR A 25 -8.68 2.89 22.91
CA THR A 25 -7.43 2.15 22.87
C THR A 25 -7.57 1.31 21.62
N ALA A 26 -6.78 1.64 20.59
CA ALA A 26 -6.68 0.81 19.41
C ALA A 26 -6.46 -0.63 19.89
N ASP A 27 -7.25 -1.58 19.38
CA ASP A 27 -7.16 -2.96 19.80
C ASP A 27 -5.68 -3.39 19.64
N PRO A 28 -5.05 -3.96 20.67
CA PRO A 28 -3.66 -4.41 20.56
C PRO A 28 -3.45 -5.39 19.38
N ILE A 29 -4.50 -6.07 18.94
CA ILE A 29 -4.49 -6.89 17.71
C ILE A 29 -4.40 -6.01 16.46
N ASP A 30 -5.20 -4.95 16.34
CA ASP A 30 -5.13 -4.00 15.23
C ASP A 30 -3.78 -3.29 15.16
N ALA A 31 -3.23 -2.92 16.33
CA ALA A 31 -1.90 -2.33 16.44
C ALA A 31 -0.81 -3.31 15.96
N ARG A 32 -0.89 -4.59 16.33
CA ARG A 32 0.03 -5.62 15.87
C ARG A 32 -0.15 -5.96 14.39
N LEU A 33 -1.37 -6.01 13.88
CA LEU A 33 -1.64 -6.23 12.46
C LEU A 33 -1.18 -5.04 11.60
N ALA A 34 -1.25 -3.82 12.12
CA ALA A 34 -0.64 -2.64 11.48
C ALA A 34 0.90 -2.70 11.48
N GLU A 35 1.50 -3.26 12.53
CA GLU A 35 2.95 -3.44 12.67
C GLU A 35 3.49 -4.60 11.81
N ILE A 36 2.69 -5.66 11.59
CA ILE A 36 2.94 -6.75 10.63
C ILE A 36 2.61 -6.29 9.18
N GLY A 37 2.11 -5.06 9.02
CA GLY A 37 1.76 -4.49 7.74
C GLY A 37 2.97 -4.36 6.80
N TYR A 38 2.69 -4.53 5.52
CA TYR A 38 3.64 -4.30 4.42
C TYR A 38 4.34 -2.93 4.60
N THR A 39 5.66 -2.87 4.53
CA THR A 39 6.47 -1.66 4.82
C THR A 39 7.16 -1.12 3.57
N PRO A 40 7.63 0.14 3.58
CA PRO A 40 8.41 0.70 2.46
C PRO A 40 9.67 -0.11 2.13
N GLU A 41 10.34 -0.69 3.14
CA GLU A 41 11.52 -1.53 2.93
C GLU A 41 11.17 -2.83 2.20
N LEU A 42 10.06 -3.48 2.58
CA LEU A 42 9.58 -4.68 1.89
C LEU A 42 9.14 -4.37 0.46
N LEU A 43 8.52 -3.20 0.25
CA LEU A 43 8.14 -2.76 -1.08
C LEU A 43 9.36 -2.54 -1.98
N VAL A 44 10.42 -1.90 -1.47
CA VAL A 44 11.66 -1.70 -2.22
C VAL A 44 12.33 -3.03 -2.54
N ALA A 45 12.40 -3.96 -1.59
CA ALA A 45 12.94 -5.29 -1.84
C ALA A 45 12.15 -6.04 -2.94
N GLU A 46 10.82 -5.94 -2.95
CA GLU A 46 9.99 -6.54 -3.99
C GLU A 46 10.22 -5.85 -5.36
N LEU A 47 10.27 -4.51 -5.38
CA LEU A 47 10.55 -3.73 -6.59
C LEU A 47 11.91 -4.11 -7.19
N GLU A 48 12.95 -4.17 -6.38
CA GLU A 48 14.29 -4.59 -6.80
C GLU A 48 14.25 -5.98 -7.43
N GLN A 49 13.62 -6.94 -6.75
CA GLN A 49 13.50 -8.30 -7.26
C GLN A 49 12.79 -8.30 -8.62
N ARG A 50 11.61 -7.67 -8.72
CA ARG A 50 10.79 -7.71 -9.93
C ARG A 50 11.45 -6.97 -11.09
N LEU A 51 12.12 -5.85 -10.81
CA LEU A 51 12.81 -5.06 -11.83
C LEU A 51 14.14 -5.68 -12.28
N THR A 52 14.80 -6.45 -11.41
CA THR A 52 15.96 -7.26 -11.80
C THR A 52 15.58 -8.32 -12.84
N TYR A 53 14.35 -8.85 -12.76
CA TYR A 53 13.85 -9.88 -13.67
C TYR A 53 12.93 -9.35 -14.78
N THR A 54 12.88 -8.03 -15.01
CA THR A 54 12.32 -7.45 -16.25
C THR A 54 13.25 -7.75 -17.42
N ALA A 55 13.38 -9.01 -17.80
CA ALA A 55 14.02 -9.36 -19.06
C ALA A 55 13.10 -8.90 -20.20
N PRO A 56 13.63 -8.31 -21.29
CA PRO A 56 12.88 -8.19 -22.54
C PRO A 56 12.59 -9.61 -23.03
N LYS A 57 11.41 -10.14 -22.73
CA LYS A 57 10.97 -11.38 -23.36
C LYS A 57 10.61 -11.06 -24.80
N ALA A 58 10.99 -11.99 -25.69
CA ALA A 58 10.48 -12.03 -27.05
C ALA A 58 8.97 -11.79 -27.02
N PRO A 59 8.40 -11.12 -28.04
CA PRO A 59 6.95 -11.03 -28.17
C PRO A 59 6.38 -12.42 -27.91
N ARG A 60 5.27 -12.50 -27.16
CA ARG A 60 4.52 -13.75 -26.89
C ARG A 60 3.99 -14.29 -28.23
N GLY A 61 4.91 -14.71 -29.10
CA GLY A 61 4.67 -15.26 -30.40
C GLY A 61 4.30 -16.69 -30.16
N GLU A 62 3.05 -17.01 -30.50
CA GLU A 62 2.50 -18.36 -30.62
C GLU A 62 3.17 -19.35 -29.65
N LEU A 63 2.90 -19.19 -28.35
CA LEU A 63 3.03 -20.33 -27.45
C LEU A 63 2.20 -21.44 -28.09
N ALA A 64 2.88 -22.55 -28.42
CA ALA A 64 2.35 -23.67 -29.18
C ALA A 64 0.89 -23.93 -28.80
N LYS A 65 -0.01 -23.88 -29.80
CA LYS A 65 -1.44 -24.09 -29.61
C LYS A 65 -1.63 -25.31 -28.70
N PRO A 66 -2.21 -25.15 -27.50
CA PRO A 66 -2.41 -26.27 -26.60
C PRO A 66 -3.25 -27.32 -27.33
N SER A 67 -2.96 -28.61 -27.08
CA SER A 67 -3.80 -29.69 -27.61
C SER A 67 -5.26 -29.43 -27.23
N ALA A 68 -6.21 -29.82 -28.08
CA ALA A 68 -7.63 -29.49 -27.91
C ALA A 68 -8.21 -29.88 -26.53
N ALA A 69 -7.62 -30.87 -25.84
CA ALA A 69 -8.01 -31.26 -24.50
C ALA A 69 -7.61 -30.24 -23.41
N VAL A 70 -6.44 -29.61 -23.54
CA VAL A 70 -5.94 -28.58 -22.59
C VAL A 70 -6.67 -27.26 -22.80
N ALA A 71 -7.01 -26.93 -24.06
CA ALA A 71 -7.77 -25.72 -24.39
C ALA A 71 -9.16 -25.68 -23.73
N VAL A 72 -9.80 -26.82 -23.51
CA VAL A 72 -11.11 -26.92 -22.84
C VAL A 72 -10.97 -26.78 -21.32
N GLU A 73 -9.93 -27.36 -20.72
CA GLU A 73 -9.70 -27.28 -19.27
C GLU A 73 -9.23 -25.88 -18.82
N ASP A 74 -8.45 -25.18 -19.65
CA ASP A 74 -8.00 -23.82 -19.38
C ASP A 74 -9.04 -22.75 -19.74
N ALA A 75 -10.01 -23.06 -20.62
CA ALA A 75 -11.12 -22.15 -20.91
C ALA A 75 -11.99 -21.85 -19.67
N ASP A 76 -12.19 -22.85 -18.81
CA ASP A 76 -12.94 -22.71 -17.54
C ASP A 76 -12.15 -21.98 -16.44
N ARG A 77 -10.83 -21.83 -16.61
CA ARG A 77 -9.95 -21.10 -15.66
C ARG A 77 -9.79 -19.61 -16.00
N GLY A 78 -10.45 -19.15 -17.07
CA GLY A 78 -10.24 -17.83 -17.64
C GLY A 78 -8.98 -17.82 -18.51
N THR A 79 -9.11 -17.34 -19.74
CA THR A 79 -8.01 -17.30 -20.69
C THR A 79 -6.88 -16.40 -20.19
N ASP A 80 -5.72 -16.98 -19.88
CA ASP A 80 -4.47 -16.27 -19.51
C ASP A 80 -3.91 -15.36 -20.62
N SER A 81 -4.58 -15.37 -21.78
CA SER A 81 -4.26 -14.59 -22.97
C SER A 81 -4.44 -13.08 -22.80
N GLU A 82 -5.36 -12.63 -21.94
CA GLU A 82 -5.67 -11.20 -21.74
C GLU A 82 -5.07 -10.62 -20.45
N ARG A 83 -4.44 -11.44 -19.59
CA ARG A 83 -3.84 -10.96 -18.36
C ARG A 83 -2.57 -10.15 -18.67
N PRO A 84 -2.43 -8.91 -18.14
CA PRO A 84 -1.19 -8.15 -18.26
C PRO A 84 -0.01 -8.97 -17.72
N ASP A 85 1.13 -8.92 -18.40
CA ASP A 85 2.33 -9.62 -17.95
C ASP A 85 2.72 -9.09 -16.55
N PRO A 86 2.80 -9.95 -15.51
CA PRO A 86 3.19 -9.51 -14.17
C PRO A 86 4.62 -8.98 -14.08
N HIS A 87 5.44 -9.24 -15.10
CA HIS A 87 6.79 -8.71 -15.28
C HIS A 87 6.83 -7.47 -16.17
N ASP A 88 5.71 -6.98 -16.70
CA ASP A 88 5.73 -5.71 -17.41
C ASP A 88 6.05 -4.56 -16.45
N PHE A 89 6.89 -3.62 -16.90
CA PHE A 89 7.31 -2.49 -16.07
C PHE A 89 6.11 -1.65 -15.58
N GLY A 90 5.14 -1.40 -16.45
CA GLY A 90 3.95 -0.63 -16.10
C GLY A 90 3.09 -1.34 -15.05
N VAL A 91 2.95 -2.66 -15.17
CA VAL A 91 2.23 -3.49 -14.19
C VAL A 91 2.94 -3.51 -12.85
N ILE A 92 4.27 -3.62 -12.83
CA ILE A 92 5.09 -3.58 -11.61
C ILE A 92 4.92 -2.24 -10.89
N VAL A 93 5.04 -1.13 -11.61
CA VAL A 93 4.91 0.21 -11.03
C VAL A 93 3.49 0.49 -10.55
N ALA A 94 2.46 0.09 -11.30
CA ALA A 94 1.07 0.29 -10.90
C ALA A 94 0.73 -0.47 -9.61
N ASP A 95 1.20 -1.71 -9.47
CA ASP A 95 1.03 -2.51 -8.26
C ASP A 95 1.79 -1.87 -7.06
N ALA A 96 3.01 -1.39 -7.28
CA ALA A 96 3.76 -0.67 -6.26
C ALA A 96 3.04 0.60 -5.79
N ALA A 97 2.49 1.40 -6.72
CA ALA A 97 1.72 2.60 -6.37
C ALA A 97 0.47 2.26 -5.54
N GLN A 98 -0.27 1.21 -5.91
CA GLN A 98 -1.42 0.74 -5.12
C GLN A 98 -1.01 0.32 -3.70
N LYS A 99 0.13 -0.36 -3.56
CA LYS A 99 0.68 -0.74 -2.26
C LYS A 99 1.09 0.47 -1.44
N ILE A 100 1.73 1.48 -2.03
CA ILE A 100 2.06 2.76 -1.37
C ILE A 100 0.80 3.40 -0.81
N GLN A 101 -0.25 3.53 -1.62
CA GLN A 101 -1.53 4.09 -1.18
C GLN A 101 -2.16 3.28 -0.04
N ALA A 102 -2.16 1.95 -0.13
CA ALA A 102 -2.68 1.09 0.91
C ALA A 102 -1.91 1.23 2.23
N ILE A 103 -0.58 1.37 2.18
CA ILE A 103 0.26 1.64 3.36
C ILE A 103 -0.06 3.03 3.91
N GLN A 104 -0.16 4.05 3.04
CA GLN A 104 -0.44 5.43 3.42
C GLN A 104 -1.80 5.54 4.15
N GLN A 105 -2.85 4.90 3.62
CA GLN A 105 -4.19 4.85 4.20
C GLN A 105 -4.21 4.15 5.57
N ARG A 106 -3.52 3.01 5.70
CA ARG A 106 -3.43 2.29 6.99
C ARG A 106 -2.66 3.09 8.04
N ARG A 107 -1.73 3.94 7.59
CA ARG A 107 -0.87 4.77 8.44
C ARG A 107 -1.31 6.23 8.47
N GLU A 108 -2.58 6.55 8.18
CA GLU A 108 -3.11 7.94 8.14
C GLU A 108 -2.83 8.79 9.40
N ASN A 109 -2.54 8.16 10.55
CA ASN A 109 -2.17 8.85 11.79
C ASN A 109 -0.65 9.11 11.95
N ALA A 110 0.19 8.57 11.06
CA ALA A 110 1.62 8.82 11.02
C ALA A 110 1.92 9.92 10.00
N ARG A 111 2.64 10.97 10.40
CA ARG A 111 3.10 12.08 9.54
C ARG A 111 4.11 11.65 8.45
N ARG A 112 4.14 10.37 8.06
CA ARG A 112 5.12 9.83 7.11
C ARG A 112 4.50 9.81 5.73
N ASP A 113 5.23 10.39 4.79
CA ASP A 113 4.97 10.28 3.35
C ASP A 113 5.62 8.98 2.87
N ILE A 114 4.79 7.98 2.59
CA ILE A 114 5.24 6.64 2.20
C ILE A 114 5.86 6.65 0.81
N LEU A 115 5.39 7.48 -0.12
CA LEU A 115 6.01 7.62 -1.42
C LEU A 115 7.43 8.17 -1.26
N ALA A 116 7.58 9.28 -0.54
CA ALA A 116 8.88 9.91 -0.34
C ALA A 116 9.87 8.96 0.38
N GLU A 117 9.40 8.21 1.37
CA GLU A 117 10.20 7.20 2.06
C GLU A 117 10.64 6.06 1.11
N THR A 118 9.71 5.55 0.30
CA THR A 118 9.99 4.49 -0.68
C THR A 118 11.03 4.96 -1.71
N LEU A 119 10.90 6.19 -2.21
CA LEU A 119 11.85 6.75 -3.18
C LEU A 119 13.24 6.97 -2.56
N ALA A 120 13.32 7.43 -1.32
CA ALA A 120 14.60 7.59 -0.63
C ALA A 120 15.31 6.24 -0.42
N LEU A 121 14.57 5.21 -0.04
CA LEU A 121 15.10 3.85 0.10
C LEU A 121 15.56 3.27 -1.24
N LEU A 122 14.79 3.51 -2.31
CA LEU A 122 15.15 3.08 -3.66
C LEU A 122 16.41 3.79 -4.17
N ASP A 123 16.57 5.09 -3.90
CA ASP A 123 17.77 5.85 -4.26
C ASP A 123 18.99 5.32 -3.53
N ALA A 124 18.86 4.98 -2.24
CA ALA A 124 19.92 4.42 -1.42
C ALA A 124 20.32 2.97 -1.82
N SER A 125 19.45 2.24 -2.53
CA SER A 125 19.72 0.87 -2.96
C SER A 125 20.87 0.79 -3.96
N SER A 126 21.75 -0.21 -3.86
CA SER A 126 22.74 -0.50 -4.91
C SER A 126 22.27 -1.55 -5.92
N ALA A 127 21.06 -2.10 -5.76
CA ALA A 127 20.58 -3.24 -6.54
C ALA A 127 20.14 -2.88 -7.96
N LEU A 128 19.68 -1.63 -8.16
CA LEU A 128 19.21 -1.13 -9.45
C LEU A 128 20.15 -0.05 -9.99
N ASP A 129 20.30 0.02 -11.30
CA ASP A 129 21.04 1.10 -11.96
C ASP A 129 20.28 2.44 -11.88
N ALA A 130 21.00 3.54 -12.08
CA ALA A 130 20.45 4.89 -11.95
C ALA A 130 19.36 5.21 -12.97
N GLU A 131 19.38 4.60 -14.17
CA GLU A 131 18.35 4.82 -15.18
C GLU A 131 17.05 4.14 -14.76
N THR A 132 17.13 2.88 -14.31
CA THR A 132 15.97 2.13 -13.80
C THR A 132 15.33 2.83 -12.61
N LYS A 133 16.13 3.31 -11.65
CA LYS A 133 15.62 4.09 -10.50
C LYS A 133 14.85 5.34 -10.94
N ARG A 134 15.41 6.13 -11.85
CA ARG A 134 14.75 7.35 -12.37
C ARG A 134 13.44 7.04 -13.09
N ARG A 135 13.40 5.93 -13.85
CA ARG A 135 12.18 5.49 -14.51
C ARG A 135 11.09 5.12 -13.51
N VAL A 136 11.44 4.38 -12.45
CA VAL A 136 10.50 4.01 -11.38
C VAL A 136 10.00 5.25 -10.63
N GLU A 137 10.91 6.14 -10.24
CA GLU A 137 10.58 7.40 -9.57
C GLU A 137 9.57 8.22 -10.39
N THR A 138 9.88 8.47 -11.66
CA THR A 138 9.02 9.22 -12.56
C THR A 138 7.64 8.58 -12.67
N ALA A 139 7.61 7.26 -12.83
CA ALA A 139 6.36 6.53 -13.04
C ALA A 139 5.49 6.49 -11.76
N LEU A 140 6.08 6.29 -10.58
CA LEU A 140 5.35 6.34 -9.31
C LEU A 140 4.76 7.73 -9.04
N GLN A 141 5.52 8.81 -9.29
CA GLN A 141 5.05 10.18 -9.14
C GLN A 141 3.88 10.51 -10.09
N GLN A 142 3.90 9.98 -11.31
CA GLN A 142 2.80 10.14 -12.28
C GLN A 142 1.52 9.39 -11.87
N VAL A 143 1.66 8.18 -11.31
CA VAL A 143 0.50 7.39 -10.87
C VAL A 143 -0.17 8.05 -9.66
N GLU A 144 0.59 8.57 -8.69
CA GLU A 144 -0.02 9.28 -7.56
C GLU A 144 -0.75 10.55 -7.95
N SER A 145 -0.17 11.34 -8.86
CA SER A 145 -0.79 12.60 -9.32
C SER A 145 -2.04 12.39 -10.18
N THR A 146 -2.27 11.18 -10.69
CA THR A 146 -3.52 10.79 -11.38
C THR A 146 -4.57 10.19 -10.45
N SER A 147 -4.15 9.59 -9.32
CA SER A 147 -5.04 8.97 -8.35
C SER A 147 -5.64 9.97 -7.33
N GLY A 148 -5.05 11.16 -7.19
CA GLY A 148 -5.55 12.25 -6.33
C GLY A 148 -6.61 13.18 -6.95
N LYS A 149 -7.21 12.81 -8.09
CA LYS A 149 -8.33 13.53 -8.73
C LYS A 149 -9.62 12.73 -8.61
#